data_AF-F3GDI3-F1
#
_entry.id   AF-F3GDI3-F1
#
_cell.length_a   1.000
_cell.length_b   1.000
_cell.length_c   1.000
_cell.angle_alpha   90.00
_cell.angle_beta   90.00
_cell.angle_gamma   90.00
#
_symmetry.space_group_name_H-M   'P 1'
#
loop_
_entity.id
_entity.type
_entity.pdbx_description
1 polymer ?
#
loop_
_entity_poly.entity_id
_entity_poly.type
_entity_poly.pdbx_seq_one_letter_code
_entity_poly.pdbx_strand_id
1 'polypeptide(L)'
;MAKPSDIADVCQAPVQAAEAPLPTDSALDDLIGYAMRRAQLKLFQNLIGRLSTHDLRPAQFSALAIIEQNPGLMQADLAKALAIEPPPV
;
A
#
# COMPACT_ATOMS: atom_id res chain seq x y z
N MET A 1 4.71 39.76 -14.20
CA MET A 1 4.84 39.47 -12.75
C MET A 1 4.01 38.22 -12.47
N ALA A 2 4.66 37.06 -12.43
CA ALA A 2 4.02 35.78 -12.14
C ALA A 2 3.85 35.63 -10.63
N LYS A 3 2.62 35.40 -10.17
CA LYS A 3 2.34 34.83 -8.85
C LYS A 3 1.86 33.40 -9.07
N PRO A 4 2.59 32.38 -8.58
CA PRO A 4 2.11 31.02 -8.55
C PRO A 4 1.32 30.83 -7.25
N SER A 5 0.03 30.59 -7.38
CA SER A 5 -0.88 30.11 -6.34
C SER A 5 -1.84 29.24 -7.14
N ASP A 6 -1.77 27.92 -7.09
CA ASP A 6 -2.23 27.13 -5.97
C ASP A 6 -1.75 25.69 -6.18
N ILE A 7 -0.85 25.20 -5.33
CA ILE A 7 -0.42 23.78 -5.30
C ILE A 7 -0.55 23.24 -3.88
N ALA A 8 -1.58 23.70 -3.16
CA ALA A 8 -1.76 23.39 -1.75
C ALA A 8 -3.08 22.63 -1.47
N ASP A 9 -3.59 21.88 -2.46
CA ASP A 9 -4.78 21.04 -2.27
C ASP A 9 -4.56 19.58 -2.70
N VAL A 10 -3.59 18.90 -2.09
CA VAL A 10 -3.46 17.42 -2.14
C VAL A 10 -3.18 16.84 -0.75
N CYS A 11 -3.77 17.42 0.30
CA CYS A 11 -3.71 16.87 1.65
C CYS A 11 -5.07 16.95 2.36
N GLN A 12 -6.18 16.69 1.67
CA GLN A 12 -7.41 16.31 2.35
C GLN A 12 -7.33 14.82 2.74
N ALA A 13 -6.76 14.58 3.92
CA ALA A 13 -6.94 13.31 4.61
C ALA A 13 -8.43 13.13 4.92
N PRO A 14 -9.03 11.95 4.67
CA PRO A 14 -10.44 11.75 4.95
C PRO A 14 -10.68 11.89 6.45
N VAL A 15 -11.71 12.67 6.73
CA VAL A 15 -12.28 13.03 8.02
C VAL A 15 -12.35 11.80 8.93
N GLN A 16 -11.74 11.94 10.11
CA GLN A 16 -11.78 10.97 11.20
C GLN A 16 -13.24 10.73 11.59
N ALA A 17 -13.81 9.61 11.17
CA ALA A 17 -15.01 9.08 11.82
C ALA A 17 -14.60 8.74 13.26
N ALA A 18 -15.19 9.46 14.22
CA ALA A 18 -15.07 9.19 15.63
C ALA A 18 -15.80 7.87 15.94
N GLU A 19 -15.10 6.76 15.77
CA GLU A 19 -15.46 5.49 16.37
C GLU A 19 -15.13 5.60 17.87
N ALA A 20 -16.09 5.26 18.74
CA ALA A 20 -15.90 5.20 20.18
C ALA A 20 -14.62 4.42 20.53
N PRO A 21 -13.88 4.80 21.60
CA PRO A 21 -12.66 4.08 21.97
C PRO A 21 -13.02 2.65 22.32
N LEU A 22 -12.79 1.74 21.37
CA LEU A 22 -12.76 0.31 21.61
C LEU A 22 -11.76 0.07 22.75
N PRO A 23 -12.00 -0.91 23.64
CA PRO A 23 -11.13 -1.18 24.78
C PRO A 23 -9.68 -1.22 24.30
N THR A 24 -8.87 -0.25 24.71
CA THR A 24 -7.45 -0.22 24.42
C THR A 24 -6.85 -1.38 25.19
N ASP A 25 -6.65 -2.47 24.47
CA ASP A 25 -5.96 -3.66 24.95
C ASP A 25 -4.50 -3.24 25.13
N SER A 26 -4.21 -2.56 26.25
CA SER A 26 -2.92 -1.89 26.51
C SER A 26 -1.74 -2.85 26.43
N ALA A 27 -1.99 -4.15 26.60
CA ALA A 27 -1.01 -5.21 26.42
C ALA A 27 -0.62 -5.46 24.94
N LEU A 28 -1.51 -5.15 23.98
CA LEU A 28 -1.22 -5.30 22.55
C LEU A 28 -0.41 -4.13 21.99
N ASP A 29 -0.48 -2.96 22.62
CA ASP A 29 0.28 -1.78 22.22
C ASP A 29 1.81 -1.96 22.44
N ASP A 30 2.20 -2.78 23.41
CA ASP A 30 3.60 -3.15 23.66
C ASP A 30 4.15 -4.18 22.65
N LEU A 31 3.28 -4.80 21.85
CA LEU A 31 3.66 -5.81 20.85
C LEU A 31 3.96 -5.15 19.50
N ILE A 32 5.24 -4.94 19.20
CA ILE A 32 5.67 -4.34 17.93
C ILE A 32 5.11 -5.06 16.68
N GLY A 33 5.00 -6.39 16.72
CA GLY A 33 4.43 -7.17 15.62
C GLY A 33 2.94 -6.87 15.39
N TYR A 34 2.18 -6.64 16.46
CA TYR A 34 0.78 -6.26 16.38
C TYR A 34 0.62 -4.85 15.81
N ALA A 35 1.41 -3.90 16.31
CA ALA A 35 1.45 -2.54 15.78
C ALA A 35 1.79 -2.52 14.28
N MET A 36 2.81 -3.29 13.85
CA MET A 36 3.17 -3.43 12.44
C MET A 36 2.03 -4.03 11.61
N ARG A 37 1.36 -5.08 12.09
CA ARG A 37 0.24 -5.68 11.35
C ARG A 37 -0.91 -4.69 11.16
N ARG A 38 -1.23 -3.90 12.19
CA ARG A 38 -2.25 -2.84 12.14
C ARG A 38 -1.86 -1.74 11.15
N ALA A 39 -0.59 -1.32 11.16
CA ALA A 39 -0.05 -0.36 10.20
C ALA A 39 -0.13 -0.89 8.77
N GLN A 40 0.32 -2.13 8.54
CA GLN A 40 0.26 -2.79 7.23
C GLN A 40 -1.18 -2.83 6.69
N LEU A 41 -2.16 -3.22 7.51
CA LEU A 41 -3.56 -3.29 7.10
C LEU A 41 -4.11 -1.92 6.67
N LYS A 42 -3.88 -0.88 7.47
CA LYS A 42 -4.32 0.49 7.11
C LYS A 42 -3.64 0.99 5.83
N LEU A 43 -2.33 0.74 5.70
CA LEU A 43 -1.59 1.15 4.50
C LEU A 43 -2.08 0.41 3.26
N PHE A 44 -2.34 -0.90 3.36
CA PHE A 44 -2.86 -1.71 2.25
C PHE A 44 -4.26 -1.28 1.83
N GLN A 45 -5.14 -0.94 2.77
CA GLN A 45 -6.47 -0.41 2.44
C GLN A 45 -6.36 0.89 1.63
N ASN A 46 -5.48 1.81 2.05
CA ASN A 46 -5.25 3.04 1.30
C ASN A 46 -4.65 2.76 -0.09
N LEU A 47 -3.66 1.88 -0.18
CA LEU A 47 -3.02 1.51 -1.44
C LEU A 47 -4.03 0.91 -2.43
N ILE A 48 -4.85 -0.06 -1.98
CA ILE A 48 -5.89 -0.68 -2.81
C ILE A 48 -6.88 0.38 -3.30
N GLY A 49 -7.31 1.30 -2.43
CA GLY A 49 -8.22 2.38 -2.80
C GLY A 49 -7.64 3.35 -3.83
N ARG A 50 -6.32 3.55 -3.87
CA ARG A 50 -5.67 4.37 -4.89
C ARG A 50 -5.49 3.62 -6.20
N LEU A 51 -5.18 2.32 -6.14
CA LEU A 51 -4.96 1.47 -7.31
C LEU A 51 -6.27 1.08 -8.02
N SER A 52 -7.41 1.07 -7.32
CA SER A 52 -8.70 0.73 -7.91
C SER A 52 -9.13 1.69 -9.03
N THR A 53 -8.73 2.97 -8.98
CA THR A 53 -8.93 3.94 -10.06
C THR A 53 -8.28 3.51 -11.38
N HIS A 54 -7.26 2.66 -11.29
CA HIS A 54 -6.52 2.12 -12.44
C HIS A 54 -6.83 0.64 -12.72
N ASP A 55 -7.83 0.06 -12.04
CA ASP A 55 -8.15 -1.38 -12.08
C ASP A 55 -6.93 -2.28 -11.75
N LEU A 56 -6.04 -1.79 -10.88
CA LEU A 56 -4.82 -2.51 -10.49
C LEU A 56 -4.95 -3.14 -9.11
N ARG A 57 -4.44 -4.36 -8.99
CA ARG A 57 -4.19 -5.02 -7.70
C ARG A 57 -2.79 -4.67 -7.19
N PRO A 58 -2.54 -4.66 -5.88
CA PRO A 58 -1.22 -4.39 -5.32
C PRO A 58 -0.10 -5.28 -5.91
N ALA A 59 -0.37 -6.57 -6.12
CA ALA A 59 0.59 -7.48 -6.73
C ALA A 59 0.92 -7.12 -8.18
N GLN A 60 -0.07 -6.68 -8.97
CA GLN A 60 0.14 -6.23 -10.35
C GLN A 60 0.94 -4.94 -10.39
N PHE A 61 0.65 -4.00 -9.48
CA PHE A 61 1.45 -2.77 -9.33
C PHE A 61 2.91 -3.09 -9.00
N SER A 62 3.15 -3.96 -8.02
CA SER A 62 4.51 -4.39 -7.68
C SER A 62 5.22 -5.05 -8.87
N ALA A 63 4.51 -5.88 -9.65
CA ALA A 63 5.06 -6.49 -10.85
C ALA A 63 5.49 -5.45 -11.89
N LEU A 64 4.64 -4.47 -12.18
CA LEU A 64 4.93 -3.39 -13.12
C LEU A 64 6.12 -2.54 -12.67
N ALA A 65 6.20 -2.20 -11.38
CA ALA A 65 7.31 -1.43 -10.81
C ALA A 65 8.65 -2.18 -10.93
N ILE A 66 8.66 -3.51 -10.77
CA ILE A 66 9.87 -4.33 -10.94
C ILE A 66 10.29 -4.39 -12.41
N ILE A 67 9.32 -4.56 -13.32
CA ILE A 67 9.57 -4.62 -14.77
C ILE A 67 10.14 -3.29 -15.27
N GLU A 68 9.60 -2.16 -14.81
CA GLU A 68 10.08 -0.81 -15.17
C GLU A 68 11.56 -0.61 -14.79
N GLN A 69 11.94 -1.05 -13.59
CA GLN A 69 13.33 -0.92 -13.11
C GLN A 69 14.30 -1.91 -13.77
N ASN A 70 13.80 -3.00 -14.35
CA ASN A 70 14.62 -4.10 -14.87
C ASN A 70 14.11 -4.55 -16.26
N PRO A 71 14.34 -3.74 -17.32
CA PRO A 71 13.95 -4.13 -18.66
C PRO A 71 14.69 -5.39 -19.10
N GLY A 72 13.94 -6.37 -19.65
CA GLY A 72 14.49 -7.68 -20.03
C GLY A 72 14.53 -8.73 -18.92
N LEU A 73 13.97 -8.44 -17.74
CA LEU A 73 13.82 -9.41 -16.66
C LEU A 73 13.05 -10.66 -17.11
N MET A 74 13.57 -11.84 -16.78
CA MET A 74 12.89 -13.11 -17.05
C MET A 74 11.68 -13.28 -16.13
N GLN A 75 10.60 -13.87 -16.65
CA GLN A 75 9.36 -14.09 -15.87
C GLN A 75 9.60 -14.90 -14.59
N ALA A 76 10.53 -15.86 -14.62
CA ALA A 76 10.90 -16.66 -13.45
C ALA A 76 11.51 -15.80 -12.33
N ASP A 77 12.29 -14.77 -12.67
CA ASP A 77 12.91 -13.90 -11.69
C ASP A 77 11.93 -12.86 -11.15
N LEU A 78 10.96 -12.43 -11.98
CA LEU A 78 9.82 -11.64 -11.53
C LEU A 78 8.95 -12.41 -10.52
N ALA A 79 8.66 -13.69 -10.79
CA ALA A 79 7.89 -14.55 -9.87
C ALA A 79 8.59 -14.71 -8.52
N LYS A 80 9.91 -14.96 -8.53
CA LYS A 80 10.75 -15.00 -7.31
C LYS A 80 10.72 -13.67 -6.56
N ALA A 81 10.87 -12.55 -7.26
CA ALA A 81 10.88 -11.22 -6.64
C ALA A 81 9.53 -10.87 -5.98
N LEU A 82 8.42 -11.36 -6.54
CA LEU A 82 7.09 -11.17 -5.97
C LEU A 82 6.73 -12.21 -4.89
N ALA A 83 7.61 -13.17 -4.60
CA ALA A 83 7.32 -14.34 -3.77
C ALA A 83 6.01 -15.06 -4.16
N ILE A 84 5.66 -15.00 -5.45
CA ILE A 84 4.52 -15.72 -6.01
C ILE A 84 5.07 -17.05 -6.50
N GLU A 85 4.76 -18.12 -5.77
CA GLU A 85 5.13 -19.47 -6.17
C GLU A 85 4.40 -19.84 -7.47
N PRO A 86 5.10 -20.37 -8.49
CA PRO A 86 4.42 -20.81 -9.70
C PRO A 86 3.38 -21.88 -9.35
N PRO A 87 2.21 -21.88 -10.01
CA PRO A 87 1.17 -22.86 -9.71
C PRO A 87 1.74 -24.27 -9.85
N PRO A 88 1.46 -25.18 -8.89
CA PRO A 88 1.91 -26.56 -9.01
C PRO A 88 1.28 -27.17 -10.27
N VAL A 89 2.12 -27.76 -11.11
CA VAL A 89 1.75 -28.51 -12.32
C VAL A 89 1.10 -29.84 -12.00
#